data_AF-A0A7L1N700-F1
#
_entry.id   AF-A0A7L1N700-F1
#
_cell.length_a   1.000
_cell.length_b   1.000
_cell.length_c   1.000
_cell.angle_alpha   90.00
_cell.angle_beta   90.00
_cell.angle_gamma   90.00
#
_symmetry.space_group_name_H-M   'P 1'
#
loop_
_entity.id
_entity.type
_entity.pdbx_description
1 polymer ?
#
loop_
_entity_poly.entity_id
_entity_poly.type
_entity_poly.pdbx_seq_one_letter_code
_entity_poly.pdbx_strand_id
1 'polypeptide(L)'
;RWVLNLQCKGSRNFMSALRRAVEEDFKDKHRSQGLYLLTTGIPDQETHLVSSYVAEACRGFDLQLHVCLFSVTEDTDSSTIMPARYANPTETAIALKEIVRAANGRFHWFGEAGIFESDDITIIVSEIEKASNYSQKCSFLVESLKRRS
;
A
#
# COMPACT_ATOMS: atom_id res chain seq x y z
N ARG A 1 3.61 26.03 -14.00
CA ARG A 1 4.58 25.02 -13.49
C ARG A 1 5.11 25.40 -12.11
N TRP A 2 4.25 25.66 -11.12
CA TRP A 2 4.72 26.02 -9.77
C TRP A 2 5.10 24.78 -8.94
N VAL A 3 4.36 23.68 -9.12
CA VAL A 3 4.60 22.40 -8.42
C VAL A 3 5.97 21.79 -8.75
N LEU A 4 6.45 21.96 -9.99
CA LEU A 4 7.76 21.48 -10.43
C LEU A 4 8.93 22.28 -9.84
N ASN A 5 8.66 23.45 -9.25
CA ASN A 5 9.66 24.28 -8.61
C ASN A 5 9.72 24.06 -7.09
N LEU A 6 8.87 23.17 -6.55
CA LEU A 6 8.91 22.82 -5.13
C LEU A 6 10.13 21.94 -4.87
N GLN A 7 10.95 22.36 -3.92
CA GLN A 7 12.04 21.54 -3.41
C GLN A 7 11.54 20.73 -2.21
N CYS A 8 11.93 19.45 -2.14
CA CYS A 8 11.69 18.61 -0.97
C CYS A 8 12.30 19.27 0.28
N LYS A 9 11.46 19.50 1.30
CA LYS A 9 11.86 20.09 2.58
C LYS A 9 11.13 19.41 3.72
N GLY A 10 11.71 19.48 4.92
CA GLY A 10 11.13 18.91 6.13
C GLY A 10 11.52 17.46 6.37
N SER A 11 10.74 16.79 7.22
CA SER A 11 10.95 15.40 7.63
C SER A 11 9.74 14.55 7.24
N ARG A 12 9.83 13.22 7.40
CA ARG A 12 8.73 12.29 7.14
C ARG A 12 7.90 12.09 8.41
N ASN A 13 7.41 13.19 8.98
CA ASN A 13 6.56 13.15 10.17
C ASN A 13 5.15 12.67 9.80
N PHE A 14 5.05 11.36 9.59
CA PHE A 14 3.82 10.70 9.18
C PHE A 14 2.74 10.81 10.26
N MET A 15 3.10 10.63 11.53
CA MET A 15 2.11 10.62 12.62
C MET A 15 1.33 11.92 12.74
N SER A 16 2.00 13.08 12.60
CA SER A 16 1.30 14.37 12.64
C SER A 16 0.39 14.55 11.42
N ALA A 17 0.84 14.13 10.23
CA ALA A 17 0.03 14.21 9.01
C ALA A 17 -1.21 13.29 9.09
N LEU A 18 -1.02 12.07 9.57
CA LEU A 18 -2.08 11.07 9.75
C LEU A 18 -3.13 11.55 10.75
N ARG A 19 -2.71 12.01 11.94
CA ARG A 19 -3.64 12.57 12.95
C ARG A 19 -4.50 13.67 12.37
N ARG A 20 -3.87 14.63 11.69
CA ARG A 20 -4.59 15.74 11.06
C ARG A 20 -5.61 15.26 10.03
N ALA A 21 -5.25 14.30 9.18
CA ALA A 21 -6.18 13.76 8.18
C ALA A 21 -7.36 13.06 8.85
N VAL A 22 -7.10 12.17 9.82
CA VAL A 22 -8.12 11.43 10.59
C VAL A 22 -9.08 12.37 11.34
N GLU A 23 -8.54 13.36 12.03
CA GLU A 23 -9.31 14.25 12.90
C GLU A 23 -10.11 15.30 12.12
N GLU A 24 -9.60 15.79 10.98
CA GLU A 24 -10.23 16.87 10.24
C GLU A 24 -11.10 16.42 9.06
N ASP A 25 -10.65 15.40 8.31
CA ASP A 25 -11.22 15.08 7.00
C ASP A 25 -12.17 13.85 7.03
N PHE A 26 -12.00 12.92 7.97
CA PHE A 26 -12.75 11.66 8.01
C PHE A 26 -13.91 11.66 9.03
N LYS A 27 -14.68 12.76 9.08
CA LYS A 27 -15.78 12.96 10.05
C LYS A 27 -17.08 12.20 9.71
N ASP A 28 -17.27 11.78 8.45
CA ASP A 28 -18.48 11.09 8.00
C ASP A 28 -18.37 9.58 8.17
N LYS A 29 -19.02 9.07 9.23
CA LYS A 29 -18.90 7.69 9.73
C LYS A 29 -19.70 6.65 8.93
N HIS A 30 -20.43 7.08 7.90
CA HIS A 30 -21.39 6.22 7.19
C HIS A 30 -20.88 5.70 5.84
N ARG A 31 -19.65 6.01 5.44
CA ARG A 31 -19.08 5.57 4.15
C ARG A 31 -17.71 4.94 4.34
N SER A 32 -17.43 3.93 3.53
CA SER A 32 -16.10 3.36 3.35
C SER A 32 -15.14 4.43 2.84
N GLN A 33 -13.98 4.56 3.48
CA GLN A 33 -12.98 5.59 3.21
C GLN A 33 -11.59 4.96 3.08
N GLY A 34 -10.79 5.48 2.15
CA GLY A 34 -9.43 5.05 1.93
C GLY A 34 -8.46 6.21 2.05
N LEU A 35 -7.44 6.07 2.89
CA LEU A 35 -6.30 6.97 2.99
C LEU A 35 -5.13 6.37 2.20
N TYR A 36 -4.48 7.19 1.37
CA TYR A 36 -3.32 6.78 0.59
C TYR A 36 -2.07 7.53 1.02
N LEU A 37 -1.07 6.81 1.51
CA LEU A 37 0.27 7.34 1.75
C LEU A 37 1.15 7.06 0.54
N LEU A 38 1.59 8.13 -0.12
CA LEU A 38 2.62 8.07 -1.17
C LEU A 38 3.95 8.47 -0.53
N THR A 39 4.92 7.56 -0.52
CA THR A 39 6.21 7.81 0.14
C THR A 39 7.36 7.17 -0.61
N THR A 40 8.56 7.74 -0.44
CA THR A 40 9.83 7.17 -0.94
C THR A 40 10.67 6.57 0.17
N GLY A 41 10.20 6.60 1.43
CA GLY A 41 10.99 6.14 2.56
C GLY A 41 10.20 5.95 3.85
N ILE A 42 10.89 5.41 4.86
CA ILE A 42 10.32 5.10 6.17
C ILE A 42 9.83 6.37 6.91
N PRO A 43 8.67 6.31 7.60
CA PRO A 43 8.23 7.36 8.52
C PRO A 43 9.29 7.66 9.58
N ASP A 44 9.40 8.89 10.08
CA ASP A 44 10.37 9.24 11.13
C ASP A 44 10.03 8.61 12.50
N GLN A 45 8.79 8.15 12.67
CA GLN A 45 8.32 7.50 13.90
C GLN A 45 8.56 5.99 13.86
N GLU A 46 8.71 5.38 15.04
CA GLU A 46 8.85 3.93 15.17
C GLU A 46 7.62 3.21 14.63
N THR A 47 7.86 2.16 13.84
CA THR A 47 6.83 1.40 13.13
C THR A 47 5.71 0.95 14.06
N HIS A 48 6.03 0.41 15.24
CA HIS A 48 5.03 -0.11 16.16
C HIS A 48 4.10 0.98 16.74
N LEU A 49 4.60 2.20 16.96
CA LEU A 49 3.80 3.34 17.42
C LEU A 49 2.83 3.77 16.32
N VAL A 50 3.32 3.81 15.08
CA VAL A 50 2.49 4.11 13.91
C VAL A 50 1.41 3.04 13.77
N SER A 51 1.80 1.76 13.64
CA SER A 51 0.88 0.62 13.50
C SER A 51 -0.20 0.62 14.57
N SER A 52 0.17 0.84 15.83
CA SER A 52 -0.79 0.88 16.95
C SER A 52 -1.81 2.00 16.80
N TYR A 53 -1.35 3.20 16.43
CA TYR A 53 -2.25 4.33 16.19
C TYR A 53 -3.16 4.09 14.98
N VAL A 54 -2.65 3.55 13.86
CA VAL A 54 -3.50 3.31 12.68
C VAL A 54 -4.54 2.22 12.97
N ALA A 55 -4.16 1.17 13.70
CA ALA A 55 -5.11 0.14 14.14
C ALA A 55 -6.24 0.74 15.00
N GLU A 56 -5.94 1.69 15.88
CA GLU A 56 -6.94 2.40 16.69
C GLU A 56 -7.78 3.36 15.85
N ALA A 57 -7.15 4.17 15.00
CA ALA A 57 -7.83 5.14 14.14
C ALA A 57 -8.78 4.47 13.13
N CYS A 58 -8.41 3.29 12.63
CA CYS A 58 -9.24 2.46 11.76
C CYS A 58 -10.27 1.62 12.54
N ARG A 59 -10.19 1.56 13.88
CA ARG A 59 -11.12 0.75 14.67
C ARG A 59 -12.47 1.45 14.78
N GLY A 60 -13.52 0.75 14.35
CA GLY A 60 -14.90 1.26 14.45
C GLY A 60 -15.30 2.23 13.33
N PHE A 61 -14.40 2.49 12.38
CA PHE A 61 -14.67 3.18 11.12
C PHE A 61 -14.28 2.28 9.97
N ASP A 62 -15.00 2.32 8.85
CA ASP A 62 -14.58 1.63 7.63
C ASP A 62 -13.52 2.46 6.89
N LEU A 63 -12.40 2.72 7.58
CA LEU A 63 -11.26 3.48 7.10
C LEU A 63 -10.07 2.54 6.91
N GLN A 64 -9.48 2.55 5.72
CA GLN A 64 -8.29 1.75 5.39
C GLN A 64 -7.12 2.67 5.02
N LEU A 65 -5.90 2.30 5.44
CA LEU A 65 -4.68 2.98 5.02
C LEU A 65 -3.94 2.12 3.99
N HIS A 66 -3.88 2.61 2.75
CA HIS A 66 -3.08 2.05 1.67
C HIS A 66 -1.75 2.80 1.54
N VAL A 67 -0.70 2.09 1.14
CA VAL A 67 0.64 2.67 0.96
C VAL A 67 1.18 2.35 -0.42
N CYS A 68 1.68 3.39 -1.09
CA CYS A 68 2.47 3.29 -2.31
C CYS A 68 3.91 3.74 -2.00
N LEU A 69 4.83 2.78 -1.93
CA LEU A 69 6.26 3.01 -1.80
C LEU A 69 6.88 3.19 -3.20
N PHE A 70 7.60 4.28 -3.40
CA PHE A 70 8.34 4.56 -4.63
C PHE A 70 9.84 4.52 -4.37
N SER A 71 10.53 3.54 -4.97
CA SER A 71 11.98 3.49 -5.01
C SER A 71 12.48 4.28 -6.22
N VAL A 72 13.28 5.30 -5.96
CA VAL A 72 14.00 6.05 -7.00
C VAL A 72 15.41 5.47 -7.09
N THR A 73 15.79 4.98 -8.26
CA THR A 73 17.14 4.54 -8.60
C THR A 73 18.03 5.76 -8.83
N GLU A 74 19.27 5.69 -8.34
CA GLU A 74 20.22 6.80 -8.21
C GLU A 74 20.85 7.22 -9.56
N ASP A 75 20.06 7.70 -10.52
CA ASP A 75 20.60 8.18 -11.81
C ASP A 75 20.47 9.70 -12.01
N THR A 76 20.29 10.48 -10.94
CA THR A 76 20.31 11.95 -11.06
C THR A 76 20.88 12.61 -9.83
N ASP A 77 21.98 13.34 -10.02
CA ASP A 77 22.63 14.28 -9.10
C ASP A 77 22.25 14.14 -7.62
N SER A 78 23.16 13.52 -6.87
CA SER A 78 23.17 13.13 -5.45
C SER A 78 22.84 14.23 -4.41
N SER A 79 22.25 15.36 -4.81
CA SER A 79 21.94 16.50 -3.94
C SER A 79 20.46 16.62 -3.52
N THR A 80 19.54 15.89 -4.16
CA THR A 80 18.08 16.02 -3.92
C THR A 80 17.39 14.81 -3.32
N ILE A 81 18.08 13.68 -3.19
CA ILE A 81 17.51 12.47 -2.59
C ILE A 81 17.68 12.59 -1.08
N MET A 82 16.59 12.82 -0.36
CA MET A 82 16.56 12.69 1.10
C MET A 82 16.84 11.22 1.43
N PRO A 83 18.03 10.87 1.97
CA PRO A 83 18.35 9.49 2.25
C PRO A 83 17.31 8.92 3.21
N ALA A 84 16.98 7.64 3.08
CA ALA A 84 16.30 6.96 4.15
C ALA A 84 17.22 7.02 5.38
N ARG A 85 16.88 7.90 6.34
CA ARG A 85 17.76 8.31 7.46
C ARG A 85 18.39 7.15 8.25
N TYR A 86 17.81 5.94 8.20
CA TYR A 86 18.27 4.78 8.96
C TYR A 86 17.80 3.42 8.41
N ALA A 87 17.13 3.35 7.26
CA ALA A 87 16.55 2.10 6.75
C ALA A 87 16.84 1.91 5.26
N ASN A 88 17.22 0.72 4.86
CA ASN A 88 17.32 0.38 3.44
C ASN A 88 15.92 0.22 2.79
N PRO A 89 15.82 0.13 1.45
CA PRO A 89 14.53 -0.02 0.77
C PRO A 89 13.70 -1.22 1.26
N THR A 90 14.35 -2.36 1.54
CA THR A 90 13.70 -3.57 2.04
C THR A 90 13.15 -3.38 3.45
N GLU A 91 13.94 -2.81 4.36
CA GLU A 91 13.49 -2.48 5.73
C GLU A 91 12.33 -1.49 5.71
N THR A 92 12.39 -0.49 4.83
CA THR A 92 11.28 0.45 4.61
C THR A 92 10.02 -0.28 4.16
N ALA A 93 10.12 -1.17 3.16
CA ALA A 93 8.98 -1.95 2.68
C ALA A 93 8.39 -2.84 3.78
N ILE A 94 9.23 -3.51 4.59
CA ILE A 94 8.77 -4.33 5.71
C ILE A 94 8.00 -3.49 6.73
N ALA A 95 8.55 -2.33 7.14
CA ALA A 95 7.90 -1.44 8.09
C ALA A 95 6.55 -0.92 7.57
N LEU A 96 6.50 -0.49 6.31
CA LEU A 96 5.26 0.00 5.69
C LEU A 96 4.21 -1.11 5.55
N LYS A 97 4.62 -2.35 5.24
CA LYS A 97 3.70 -3.50 5.23
C LYS A 97 3.10 -3.79 6.61
N GLU A 98 3.89 -3.66 7.67
CA GLU A 98 3.38 -3.80 9.04
C GLU A 98 2.29 -2.75 9.34
N ILE A 99 2.57 -1.48 8.99
CA ILE A 99 1.64 -0.36 9.18
C ILE A 99 0.34 -0.58 8.37
N VAL A 100 0.45 -0.98 7.11
CA VAL A 100 -0.70 -1.25 6.23
C VAL A 100 -1.57 -2.38 6.78
N ARG A 101 -0.96 -3.46 7.26
CA ARG A 101 -1.67 -4.60 7.85
C ARG A 101 -2.47 -4.20 9.09
N ALA A 102 -1.92 -3.31 9.91
CA ALA A 102 -2.62 -2.79 11.09
C ALA A 102 -3.92 -2.05 10.73
N ALA A 103 -4.01 -1.50 9.51
CA ALA A 103 -5.16 -0.76 9.00
C ALA A 103 -6.04 -1.56 8.01
N ASN A 104 -5.80 -2.88 7.85
CA ASN A 104 -6.45 -3.72 6.83
C ASN A 104 -6.39 -3.12 5.41
N GLY A 105 -5.30 -2.41 5.10
CA GLY A 105 -5.11 -1.75 3.83
C GLY A 105 -4.35 -2.58 2.80
N ARG A 106 -3.84 -1.90 1.77
CA ARG A 106 -3.10 -2.50 0.64
C ARG A 106 -1.75 -1.83 0.46
N PHE A 107 -0.74 -2.63 0.17
CA PHE A 107 0.62 -2.20 -0.06
C PHE A 107 1.01 -2.38 -1.52
N HIS A 108 1.70 -1.37 -2.05
CA HIS A 108 2.27 -1.37 -3.39
C HIS A 108 3.68 -0.79 -3.34
N TRP A 109 4.60 -1.46 -4.02
CA TRP A 109 5.99 -1.04 -4.15
C TRP A 109 6.36 -0.94 -5.61
N PHE A 110 6.69 0.28 -6.02
CA PHE A 110 7.08 0.65 -7.37
C PHE A 110 8.56 1.02 -7.40
N GLY A 111 9.24 0.63 -8.47
CA GLY A 111 10.53 1.15 -8.88
C GLY A 111 10.48 1.69 -10.30
N GLU A 112 11.60 2.21 -10.78
CA GLU A 112 11.71 2.76 -12.14
C GLU A 112 11.40 1.72 -13.22
N ALA A 113 11.83 0.47 -13.02
CA ALA A 113 11.60 -0.63 -13.96
C ALA A 113 10.18 -1.25 -13.86
N GLY A 114 9.33 -0.79 -12.95
CA GLY A 114 7.96 -1.28 -12.79
C GLY A 114 7.58 -1.63 -11.35
N ILE A 115 6.68 -2.61 -11.21
CA ILE A 115 6.11 -2.98 -9.91
C ILE A 115 6.95 -4.09 -9.29
N PHE A 116 7.47 -3.86 -8.09
CA PHE A 116 8.18 -4.87 -7.31
C PHE A 116 7.22 -5.74 -6.51
N GLU A 117 6.22 -5.13 -5.86
CA GLU A 117 5.23 -5.82 -5.03
C GLU A 117 3.89 -5.09 -5.10
N SER A 118 2.79 -5.83 -5.11
CA SER A 118 1.45 -5.24 -5.06
C SER A 118 0.45 -6.28 -4.55
N ASP A 119 -0.28 -5.91 -3.49
CA ASP A 119 -1.37 -6.74 -2.98
C ASP A 119 -2.46 -6.93 -4.04
N ASP A 120 -2.81 -5.87 -4.79
CA ASP A 120 -3.88 -5.95 -5.80
C ASP A 120 -3.56 -6.89 -6.95
N ILE A 121 -2.33 -6.85 -7.47
CA ILE A 121 -1.90 -7.81 -8.50
C ILE A 121 -1.98 -9.22 -7.94
N THR A 122 -1.55 -9.44 -6.70
CA THR A 122 -1.60 -10.75 -6.05
C THR A 122 -3.05 -11.25 -5.93
N ILE A 123 -3.98 -10.38 -5.52
CA ILE A 123 -5.41 -10.70 -5.42
C ILE A 123 -5.98 -11.03 -6.81
N ILE A 124 -5.68 -10.22 -7.82
CA ILE A 124 -6.17 -10.43 -9.19
C ILE A 124 -5.66 -11.77 -9.74
N VAL A 125 -4.38 -12.07 -9.56
CA VAL A 125 -3.79 -13.36 -9.98
C VAL A 125 -4.52 -14.52 -9.30
N SER A 126 -4.77 -14.43 -7.99
CA SER A 126 -5.51 -15.45 -7.25
C SER A 126 -6.94 -15.66 -7.80
N GLU A 127 -7.65 -14.58 -8.12
CA GLU A 127 -8.99 -14.67 -8.70
C GLU A 127 -8.98 -15.28 -10.11
N ILE A 128 -7.96 -14.96 -10.93
CA ILE A 128 -7.77 -15.57 -12.25
C ILE A 128 -7.53 -17.08 -12.12
N GLU A 129 -6.69 -17.51 -11.18
CA GLU A 129 -6.41 -18.92 -10.93
C GLU A 129 -7.67 -19.67 -10.47
N LYS A 130 -8.47 -19.07 -9.57
CA LYS A 130 -9.76 -19.63 -9.14
C LYS A 130 -10.72 -19.79 -10.32
N ALA A 131 -10.84 -18.77 -11.16
CA ALA A 131 -11.69 -18.80 -12.34
C ALA A 131 -11.25 -19.89 -13.33
N SER A 132 -9.95 -20.04 -13.57
CA SER A 132 -9.37 -21.10 -14.41
C SER A 132 -9.69 -22.49 -13.86
N ASN A 133 -9.54 -22.70 -12.56
CA ASN A 133 -9.87 -23.96 -11.89
C ASN A 133 -11.36 -24.31 -12.04
N TYR A 134 -12.26 -23.33 -11.83
CA TYR A 134 -13.69 -23.54 -12.03
C TYR A 134 -14.02 -23.89 -13.49
N SER A 135 -13.42 -23.19 -14.45
CA SER A 135 -13.59 -23.48 -15.88
C SER A 135 -13.19 -24.92 -16.22
N GLN A 136 -12.04 -25.38 -15.73
CA GLN A 136 -11.56 -26.73 -15.95
C GLN A 136 -12.48 -27.79 -15.34
N LYS A 137 -12.94 -27.58 -14.09
CA LYS A 137 -13.90 -28.47 -13.43
C LYS A 137 -15.23 -28.56 -14.19
N CYS A 138 -15.74 -27.44 -14.68
CA CYS A 138 -16.94 -27.42 -15.51
C CYS A 138 -16.75 -28.19 -16.82
N SER A 139 -15.60 -28.04 -17.48
CA SER A 139 -15.28 -28.81 -18.70
C SER A 139 -15.30 -30.31 -18.45
N PHE A 140 -14.65 -30.77 -17.38
CA PHE A 140 -14.66 -32.20 -17.00
C PHE A 140 -16.06 -32.73 -16.67
N LEU A 141 -16.87 -31.92 -16.01
CA LEU A 141 -18.25 -32.27 -15.68
C LEU A 141 -19.11 -32.43 -16.95
N VAL A 142 -18.97 -31.50 -17.89
CA VAL A 142 -19.67 -31.55 -19.19
C VAL A 142 -19.25 -32.77 -20.01
N GLU A 143 -17.94 -33.06 -20.09
CA GLU A 143 -17.45 -34.27 -20.77
C GLU A 143 -18.00 -35.55 -20.13
N SER A 144 -18.03 -35.60 -18.79
CA SER A 144 -18.53 -36.76 -18.05
C SER A 144 -20.02 -37.02 -18.32
N LEU A 145 -20.82 -35.96 -18.48
CA LEU A 145 -22.24 -36.08 -18.83
C LEU A 145 -22.43 -36.56 -20.27
N LYS A 146 -21.66 -36.01 -21.23
CA LYS A 146 -21.72 -36.45 -22.64
C LYS A 146 -21.35 -37.92 -22.84
N ARG A 147 -20.49 -38.49 -21.98
CA ARG A 147 -20.14 -39.92 -22.04
C ARG A 147 -21.23 -40.84 -21.47
N ARG A 148 -22.22 -40.28 -20.75
CA ARG A 148 -23.31 -41.04 -20.12
C ARG A 148 -24.65 -40.97 -20.88
N SER A 149 -24.73 -40.10 -21.90
CA SER A 149 -25.86 -40.00 -22.85
C SER A 149 -25.57 -40.82 -24.11
#